data_AF-A0A1F6T582-F1
#
_entry.id   AF-A0A1F6T582-F1
#
_cell.length_a   1.000
_cell.length_b   1.000
_cell.length_c   1.000
_cell.angle_alpha   90.00
_cell.angle_beta   90.00
_cell.angle_gamma   90.00
#
_symmetry.space_group_name_H-M   'P 1'
#
loop_
_entity.id
_entity.type
_entity.pdbx_description
1 polymer ?
#
loop_
_entity_poly.entity_id
_entity_poly.type
_entity_poly.pdbx_seq_one_letter_code
_entity_poly.pdbx_strand_id
1 'polypeptide(L)' 'MRHGQGQYAQAIALARKSISFAGGEKRLQAFNWRVIGNARAAQGDPAGAEEALKRAAELDKNP' A
#
# COMPACT_ATOMS: atom_id res chain seq x y z
N MET A 1 -0.52 -12.64 19.95
CA MET A 1 0.27 -12.13 18.80
C MET A 1 -0.14 -10.70 18.49
N ARG A 2 0.56 -9.68 19.02
CA ARG A 2 0.24 -8.23 18.83
C ARG A 2 1.31 -7.48 18.03
N HIS A 3 2.53 -8.02 17.95
CA HIS A 3 3.68 -7.35 17.33
C HIS A 3 3.52 -7.12 15.82
N GLY A 4 3.03 -8.11 15.08
CA GLY A 4 2.83 -7.99 13.63
C GLY A 4 1.77 -6.95 13.25
N GLN A 5 0.67 -6.85 13.99
CA GLN A 5 -0.40 -5.90 13.69
C GLN A 5 0.08 -4.45 13.74
N GLY A 6 0.94 -4.10 14.70
CA GLY A 6 1.54 -2.77 14.80
C GLY A 6 2.50 -2.46 13.65
N GLN A 7 3.29 -3.45 13.20
CA GLN A 7 4.21 -3.29 12.07
C GLN A 7 3.48 -3.04 10.74
N TYR A 8 2.36 -3.72 10.50
CA TYR A 8 1.54 -3.49 9.31
C TYR A 8 0.89 -2.10 9.31
N ALA A 9 0.41 -1.63 10.46
CA ALA A 9 -0.15 -0.29 10.58
C ALA A 9 0.90 0.79 10.30
N GLN A 10 2.12 0.60 10.82
CA GLN A 10 3.25 1.49 10.55
C GLN A 10 3.65 1.47 9.07
N ALA A 11 3.70 0.28 8.44
CA ALA A 11 3.99 0.14 7.02
C ALA A 11 2.97 0.88 6.14
N ILE A 12 1.67 0.76 6.46
CA ILE A 12 0.61 1.47 5.75
C ILE A 12 0.76 2.99 5.90
N ALA A 13 1.03 3.48 7.11
CA ALA A 13 1.21 4.91 7.35
C ALA A 13 2.41 5.47 6.58
N LEU A 14 3.53 4.75 6.58
CA LEU A 14 4.74 5.13 5.85
C LEU A 14 4.51 5.13 4.33
N ALA A 15 3.88 4.09 3.81
CA ALA A 15 3.57 3.99 2.39
C ALA A 15 2.64 5.11 1.91
N ARG A 16 1.61 5.46 2.70
CA ARG A 16 0.72 6.60 2.43
C ARG A 16 1.48 7.93 2.40
N LYS A 17 2.37 8.13 3.37
CA LYS A 17 3.23 9.31 3.41
C LYS A 17 4.12 9.37 2.16
N SER A 18 4.76 8.26 1.78
CA SER A 18 5.58 8.18 0.57
C SER A 18 4.78 8.47 -0.71
N ILE A 19 3.54 7.99 -0.83
CA ILE A 19 2.67 8.28 -1.97
C ILE A 19 2.44 9.79 -2.12
N SER A 20 2.20 10.49 -1.00
CA SER A 20 2.02 11.95 -0.98
C SER A 20 3.29 12.71 -1.37
N PHE A 21 4.47 12.17 -1.05
CA PHE A 21 5.77 12.80 -1.37
C PHE A 21 6.29 12.44 -2.77
N ALA A 22 5.81 11.36 -3.38
CA ALA A 22 6.30 10.88 -4.67
C ALA A 22 6.08 11.86 -5.84
N GLY A 23 5.42 13.01 -5.64
CA GLY A 23 5.43 14.12 -6.61
C GLY A 23 4.89 13.79 -8.00
N GLY A 24 4.09 12.72 -8.13
CA GLY A 24 3.60 12.22 -9.42
C GLY A 24 4.41 11.06 -10.02
N GLU A 25 5.44 10.54 -9.34
CA GLU A 25 6.13 9.32 -9.74
C GLU A 25 5.24 8.09 -9.56
N LYS A 26 4.50 7.76 -10.62
CA LYS A 26 3.48 6.72 -10.60
C LYS A 26 4.04 5.33 -10.29
N ARG A 27 5.26 5.02 -10.72
CA ARG A 27 5.94 3.76 -10.38
C ARG A 27 6.18 3.63 -8.87
N LEU A 28 6.65 4.70 -8.23
CA LEU A 28 6.86 4.72 -6.79
C LEU A 28 5.52 4.65 -6.04
N GLN A 29 4.50 5.34 -6.54
CA GLN A 29 3.15 5.24 -5.98
C GLN A 29 2.59 3.81 -6.11
N ALA A 30 2.74 3.16 -7.26
CA ALA A 30 2.29 1.78 -7.49
C ALA A 30 2.96 0.80 -6.53
N PHE A 31 4.28 0.93 -6.33
CA PHE A 31 5.01 0.13 -5.36
C PHE A 31 4.47 0.29 -3.94
N ASN A 32 4.24 1.54 -3.49
CA ASN A 32 3.70 1.81 -2.16
C ASN A 32 2.27 1.28 -1.98
N TRP A 33 1.44 1.32 -3.02
CA TRP A 33 0.11 0.71 -3.00
C TRP A 33 0.15 -0.81 -2.85
N ARG A 34 1.14 -1.50 -3.45
CA ARG A 34 1.35 -2.94 -3.22
C ARG A 34 1.74 -3.25 -1.78
N VAL A 35 2.59 -2.40 -1.16
CA VAL A 35 2.96 -2.53 0.26
C VAL A 35 1.72 -2.41 1.17
N ILE A 36 0.85 -1.44 0.90
CA ILE A 36 -0.42 -1.26 1.64
C ILE A 36 -1.31 -2.49 1.48
N GLY A 37 -1.43 -3.02 0.26
CA GLY A 37 -2.25 -4.20 -0.02
C GLY A 37 -1.80 -5.42 0.78
N ASN A 38 -0.50 -5.72 0.75
CA ASN A 38 0.07 -6.85 1.48
C ASN A 38 -0.08 -6.69 3.01
N ALA A 39 0.12 -5.48 3.52
CA ALA A 39 -0.05 -5.19 4.95
C ALA A 39 -1.51 -5.36 5.42
N ARG A 40 -2.48 -4.92 4.61
CA ARG A 40 -3.91 -5.09 4.91
C ARG A 40 -4.34 -6.56 4.86
N ALA A 41 -3.88 -7.31 3.87
CA ALA A 41 -4.14 -8.75 3.80
C ALA A 41 -3.61 -9.47 5.06
N ALA A 42 -2.40 -9.12 5.50
CA ALA A 42 -1.79 -9.69 6.72
C ALA A 42 -2.47 -9.23 8.03
N GLN A 43 -3.22 -8.13 8.00
CA GLN A 43 -4.09 -7.69 9.09
C GLN A 43 -5.48 -8.36 9.09
N GLY A 44 -5.80 -9.16 8.07
CA GLY A 44 -7.13 -9.77 7.92
C GLY A 44 -8.15 -8.86 7.22
N ASP A 45 -7.69 -7.85 6.47
CA ASP A 45 -8.51 -6.97 5.64
C ASP A 45 -8.29 -7.28 4.13
N PRO A 46 -8.90 -8.36 3.60
CA PRO A 46 -8.74 -8.73 2.20
C PRO A 46 -9.40 -7.75 1.24
N ALA A 47 -10.52 -7.13 1.64
CA ALA A 47 -11.20 -6.14 0.81
C ALA A 47 -10.32 -4.88 0.63
N GLY A 48 -9.79 -4.34 1.72
CA GLY A 48 -8.86 -3.21 1.66
C GLY A 48 -7.53 -3.57 0.99
N ALA A 49 -7.12 -4.83 1.01
CA ALA A 49 -5.97 -5.31 0.25
C ALA A 49 -6.22 -5.27 -1.26
N GLU A 50 -7.37 -5.78 -1.70
CA GLU A 50 -7.78 -5.79 -3.11
C GLU A 50 -7.88 -4.36 -3.68
N GLU A 51 -8.48 -3.44 -2.93
CA GLU A 51 -8.55 -2.02 -3.32
C GLU A 51 -7.15 -1.43 -3.53
N ALA A 52 -6.22 -1.65 -2.59
CA ALA A 52 -4.88 -1.14 -2.69
C ALA A 52 -4.11 -1.72 -3.89
N LEU A 53 -4.28 -3.02 -4.16
CA LEU A 53 -3.68 -3.67 -5.31
C LEU A 53 -4.28 -3.19 -6.65
N LYS A 54 -5.58 -2.88 -6.70
CA LYS A 54 -6.21 -2.24 -7.86
C LYS A 54 -5.57 -0.87 -8.16
N ARG A 55 -5.37 -0.04 -7.14
CA ARG A 55 -4.70 1.27 -7.30
C ARG A 55 -3.28 1.12 -7.81
N ALA A 56 -2.53 0.13 -7.32
CA ALA A 56 -1.20 -0.16 -7.85
C ALA A 56 -1.25 -0.52 -9.35
N ALA A 57 -2.15 -1.42 -9.73
CA ALA A 57 -2.30 -1.84 -11.12
C ALA A 57 -2.75 -0.69 -12.04
N GLU A 58 -3.59 0.22 -11.57
CA GLU A 58 -3.98 1.42 -12.33
C GLU A 58 -2.78 2.34 -12.61
N LEU A 59 -1.91 2.53 -11.62
CA LEU A 59 -0.71 3.36 -11.75
C LEU A 59 0.35 2.73 -12.66
N ASP A 60 0.49 1.40 -12.64
CA ASP A 60 1.39 0.68 -13.54
C ASP A 60 0.93 0.74 -15.01
N LYS A 61 -0.39 0.73 -15.25
CA LYS A 61 -0.98 0.79 -16.59
C LYS A 61 -0.76 2.14 -17.28
N ASN A 62 -0.52 3.19 -16.51
CA ASN A 62 -0.31 4.53 -17.03
C ASN A 62 0.97 5.09 -16.39
N PRO A 63 2.18 4.65 -16.80
CA PRO A 63 3.44 4.94 -16.11
C PRO A 63 3.82 6.42 -16.04
#